data_AF-W1XIF9-F1
#
_entry.id   AF-W1XIF9-F1
#
_cell.length_a   1.000
_cell.length_b   1.000
_cell.length_c   1.000
_cell.angle_alpha   90.00
_cell.angle_beta   90.00
_cell.angle_gamma   90.00
#
_symmetry.space_group_name_H-M   'P 1'
#
loop_
_entity.id
_entity.type
_entity.pdbx_description
1 polymer ?
#
loop_
_entity_poly.entity_id
_entity_poly.type
_entity_poly.pdbx_seq_one_letter_code
_entity_poly.pdbx_strand_id
1 'polypeptide(L)' 'ESPRQLVLRLAQEKAQSLASRYPDHLIIGSDQVCVLDGEITGKPLTEENARLQLRKASGNIVTFYTGL' A
#
# COMPACT_ATOMS: atom_id res chain seq x y z
N GLU A 1 7.59 -6.10 -9.00
CA GLU A 1 8.02 -4.68 -8.86
C GLU A 1 8.46 -4.43 -7.42
N SER A 2 9.32 -3.45 -7.16
CA SER A 2 9.74 -3.10 -5.78
C SER A 2 8.59 -2.44 -4.99
N PRO A 3 8.58 -2.45 -3.65
CA PRO A 3 7.56 -1.78 -2.85
C PRO A 3 7.39 -0.29 -3.18
N ARG A 4 8.50 0.40 -3.48
CA ARG A 4 8.49 1.81 -3.89
C ARG A 4 7.86 2.02 -5.27
N GLN A 5 8.13 1.14 -6.23
CA GLN A 5 7.51 1.19 -7.56
C GLN A 5 6.01 0.90 -7.46
N LEU A 6 5.63 -0.12 -6.69
CA LEU A 6 4.23 -0.49 -6.46
C LEU A 6 3.43 0.69 -5.88
N VAL A 7 3.91 1.28 -4.79
CA VAL A 7 3.14 2.34 -4.11
C VAL A 7 2.97 3.59 -4.98
N LEU A 8 4.00 3.96 -5.76
CA LEU A 8 3.92 5.09 -6.69
C LEU A 8 2.93 4.81 -7.82
N ARG A 9 3.01 3.64 -8.44
CA ARG A 9 2.08 3.23 -9.51
C ARG A 9 0.63 3.24 -9.01
N LEU A 10 0.37 2.67 -7.83
CA LEU A 10 -0.98 2.62 -7.25
C LEU A 10 -1.51 4.02 -6.87
N ALA A 11 -0.69 4.89 -6.28
CA ALA A 11 -1.07 6.27 -5.99
C ALA A 11 -1.46 7.02 -7.27
N GLN A 12 -0.65 6.89 -8.32
CA GLN A 12 -0.88 7.50 -9.62
C GLN A 12 -2.16 6.96 -10.30
N GLU A 13 -2.35 5.63 -10.32
CA GLU A 13 -3.53 4.99 -10.92
C GLU A 13 -4.83 5.45 -10.25
N LYS A 14 -4.83 5.62 -8.92
CA LYS A 14 -5.99 6.16 -8.19
C LYS A 14 -6.34 7.57 -8.64
N ALA A 15 -5.36 8.46 -8.76
CA ALA A 15 -5.59 9.81 -9.26
C ALA A 15 -6.10 9.81 -10.71
N GLN A 16 -5.45 9.02 -11.57
CA GLN A 16 -5.78 8.93 -13.00
C GLN A 16 -7.17 8.34 -13.25
N SER A 17 -7.65 7.42 -12.40
CA SER A 17 -8.98 6.82 -12.51
C SER A 17 -10.12 7.84 -12.48
N LEU A 18 -9.87 9.03 -11.91
CA LEU A 18 -10.84 10.12 -11.79
C LEU A 18 -10.60 11.26 -12.78
N ALA A 19 -9.45 11.28 -13.48
CA ALA A 19 -9.02 12.41 -14.30
C ALA A 19 -10.00 12.76 -15.43
N SER A 20 -10.59 11.77 -16.10
CA SER A 20 -11.56 12.00 -17.17
C SER A 20 -12.90 12.54 -16.66
N ARG A 21 -13.27 12.21 -15.42
CA ARG A 21 -14.52 12.64 -14.79
C ARG A 21 -14.43 14.05 -14.20
N TYR A 22 -13.24 14.47 -13.78
CA TYR A 22 -13.00 15.77 -13.16
C TYR A 22 -11.83 16.50 -13.85
N PRO A 23 -11.98 16.90 -15.13
CA PRO A 23 -10.88 17.45 -15.93
C PRO A 23 -10.29 18.74 -15.38
N ASP A 24 -11.07 19.53 -14.63
CA ASP A 24 -10.65 20.82 -14.07
C ASP A 24 -10.23 20.75 -12.59
N HIS A 25 -10.14 19.56 -12.01
CA HIS A 25 -9.83 19.39 -10.58
C HIS A 25 -8.37 18.95 -10.37
N LEU A 26 -7.76 19.43 -9.29
CA LEU A 26 -6.55 18.81 -8.75
C LEU A 26 -6.93 17.54 -7.98
N ILE A 27 -6.52 16.39 -8.48
CA ILE A 27 -6.75 15.09 -7.83
C ILE A 27 -5.46 14.63 -7.17
N ILE A 28 -5.53 14.32 -5.88
CA ILE A 28 -4.42 13.74 -5.12
C ILE A 28 -4.71 12.26 -4.90
N GLY A 29 -3.91 11.39 -5.49
CA GLY A 29 -3.93 9.95 -5.24
C GLY A 29 -2.97 9.60 -4.10
N SER A 30 -3.25 8.54 -3.36
CA SER A 30 -2.27 8.02 -2.40
C SER A 30 -2.47 6.53 -2.20
N ASP A 31 -1.37 5.83 -1.96
CA ASP A 31 -1.38 4.42 -1.59
C ASP A 31 -0.33 4.13 -0.51
N GLN A 32 -0.49 3.01 0.18
CA GLN A 32 0.46 2.57 1.18
C GLN A 32 0.70 1.06 1.05
N VAL A 33 1.98 0.69 0.97
CA VAL A 33 2.45 -0.69 0.89
C VAL A 33 3.19 -1.03 2.18
N CYS A 34 2.75 -2.09 2.86
CA CYS A 34 3.41 -2.62 4.05
C CYS A 34 4.44 -3.68 3.66
N VAL A 35 5.61 -3.65 4.29
CA VAL A 35 6.70 -4.60 4.10
C VAL A 35 7.14 -5.15 5.45
N LEU A 36 7.17 -6.47 5.58
CA LEU A 36 7.63 -7.21 6.76
C LEU A 36 8.61 -8.29 6.31
N ASP A 37 9.82 -8.28 6.87
CA ASP A 37 10.92 -9.16 6.48
C ASP A 37 11.25 -9.10 4.97
N GLY A 38 11.21 -7.90 4.39
CA GLY A 38 11.49 -7.69 2.96
C GLY A 38 10.32 -8.04 2.03
N GLU A 39 9.25 -8.65 2.55
CA GLU A 39 8.10 -9.10 1.76
C GLU A 39 6.91 -8.14 1.87
N ILE A 40 6.27 -7.84 0.74
CA ILE A 40 5.04 -7.05 0.72
C ILE A 40 3.95 -7.83 1.43
N THR A 41 3.34 -7.21 2.44
CA THR A 41 2.33 -7.83 3.27
C THR A 41 1.00 -7.11 3.10
N GLY A 42 0.01 -7.83 2.58
CA GLY A 42 -1.34 -7.32 2.33
C GLY A 42 -2.26 -7.38 3.56
N LYS A 43 -3.56 -7.21 3.31
CA LYS A 43 -4.59 -7.44 4.33
C LYS A 43 -4.65 -8.95 4.65
N PRO A 44 -4.78 -9.34 5.93
CA PRO A 44 -4.76 -10.74 6.33
C PRO A 44 -5.99 -11.55 5.91
N LEU A 45 -7.10 -10.87 5.54
CA LEU A 45 -8.40 -11.44 5.15
C LEU A 45 -9.16 -12.20 6.25
N THR A 46 -8.48 -12.97 7.09
CA THR A 46 -9.05 -13.74 8.20
C THR A 46 -8.40 -13.38 9.54
N GLU A 47 -9.10 -13.67 10.64
CA GLU A 47 -8.56 -13.46 11.98
C GLU A 47 -7.31 -14.32 12.25
N GLU A 48 -7.32 -15.57 11.80
CA GLU A 48 -6.18 -16.49 11.96
C GLU A 48 -4.93 -15.93 11.27
N ASN A 49 -5.06 -15.48 10.03
CA ASN A 49 -3.96 -14.85 9.28
C ASN A 49 -3.51 -13.55 9.94
N ALA A 50 -4.44 -12.77 10.52
CA ALA A 50 -4.09 -11.54 11.24
C ALA A 50 -3.23 -11.86 12.47
N ARG A 51 -3.57 -12.89 13.24
CA ARG A 51 -2.76 -13.35 14.38
C ARG A 51 -1.38 -13.83 13.93
N LEU A 52 -1.28 -14.57 12.83
CA LEU A 52 0.00 -15.01 12.27
C LEU A 52 0.86 -13.83 11.82
N GLN A 53 0.27 -12.86 11.10
CA GLN A 53 0.93 -11.66 10.62
C GLN A 53 1.42 -10.77 11.79
N LEU A 54 0.62 -10.61 12.84
CA LEU A 54 1.01 -9.87 14.05
C LEU A 54 2.13 -10.57 14.82
N ARG A 55 2.07 -11.91 14.94
CA ARG A 55 3.16 -12.69 15.55
C ARG A 55 4.47 -12.54 14.77
N LYS A 56 4.40 -12.54 13.43
CA LYS A 56 5.57 -12.30 12.58
C LYS A 56 6.11 -10.86 12.73
N ALA A 57 5.24 -9.87 12.89
CA ALA A 57 5.64 -8.48 13.09
C ALA A 57 6.24 -8.21 14.48
N SER A 58 5.85 -8.99 15.49
CA SER A 58 6.29 -8.79 16.87
C SER A 58 7.81 -8.90 17.00
N GLY A 59 8.45 -7.83 17.47
CA GLY A 59 9.91 -7.75 17.63
C GLY A 59 10.68 -7.48 16.34
N ASN A 60 9.99 -7.33 15.20
CA ASN A 60 10.59 -7.05 13.90
C ASN A 60 10.22 -5.64 13.41
N ILE A 61 10.98 -5.14 12.43
CA ILE A 61 10.69 -3.86 11.78
C ILE A 61 9.61 -4.08 10.72
N VAL A 62 8.57 -3.26 10.79
CA VAL A 62 7.55 -3.14 9.73
C VAL A 62 7.80 -1.81 9.01
N THR A 63 8.02 -1.87 7.70
CA THR A 63 8.25 -0.68 6.88
C THR A 63 7.00 -0.37 6.07
N PHE A 64 6.50 0.86 6.17
CA PHE A 64 5.40 1.35 5.35
C PHE A 64 5.93 2.33 4.31
N TYR A 65 5.73 2.02 3.03
CA TYR A 65 5.98 2.95 1.94
C TYR A 65 4.67 3.66 1.62
N THR A 66 4.67 4.99 1.59
CA THR A 66 3.53 5.81 1.18
C THR A 66 3.87 6.54 -0.11
N GLY A 67 3.01 6.38 -1.11
CA GLY A 67 3.03 7.11 -2.37
C GLY A 67 1.96 8.20 -2.36
N LEU A 68 2.26 9.31 -3.02
CA LEU A 68 1.38 10.46 -3.24
C LEU A 68 1.43 10.84 -4.72
#